data_AF-A0A562BB11-F1
#
_entry.id   AF-A0A562BB11-F1
#
_cell.length_a   1.000
_cell.length_b   1.000
_cell.length_c   1.000
_cell.angle_alpha   90.00
_cell.angle_beta   90.00
_cell.angle_gamma   90.00
#
_symmetry.space_group_name_H-M   'P 1'
#
loop_
_entity.id
_entity.type
_entity.pdbx_description
1 polymer ?
#
loop_
_entity_poly.entity_id
_entity_poly.type
_entity_poly.pdbx_seq_one_letter_code
_entity_poly.pdbx_strand_id
1 'polypeptide(L)'
;MAFAHTVASRRHVFADLKTLLAKASPARSGDQLAGIAAASEEERMAARMALADLPLRHFLDEALVPYEADEVTRLIVDGHDAAAFADITSLTVGEFRNWLLLHETDGEVLARAAPGITPEMAAAVSKLMRNQDLIAVARKRRVVTRFRNTIGLPGRLSVRLSASTPPGTISAPPSASTPPGTISAPSSRCCSCWMTCACVTTCPPSRAC
;
A
#
# COMPACT_ATOMS: atom_id res chain seq x y z
N MET A 1 -11.42 20.40 10.49
CA MET A 1 -11.87 19.44 11.53
C MET A 1 -10.75 19.29 12.55
N ALA A 2 -11.06 19.03 13.82
CA ALA A 2 -10.02 18.71 14.80
C ALA A 2 -9.83 17.19 14.85
N PHE A 3 -8.60 16.69 14.68
CA PHE A 3 -8.29 15.27 14.83
C PHE A 3 -8.31 14.93 16.33
N ALA A 4 -9.44 14.47 16.84
CA ALA A 4 -9.59 14.18 18.26
C ALA A 4 -10.57 13.04 18.51
N HIS A 5 -10.32 12.28 19.58
CA HIS A 5 -11.23 11.25 20.06
C HIS A 5 -11.17 11.17 21.58
N THR A 6 -12.32 10.93 22.22
CA THR A 6 -12.42 10.80 23.68
C THR A 6 -12.52 9.33 24.06
N VAL A 7 -11.58 8.85 24.87
CA VAL A 7 -11.62 7.50 25.45
C VAL A 7 -11.91 7.65 26.94
N ALA A 8 -13.06 7.12 27.39
CA ALA A 8 -13.58 7.34 28.74
C ALA A 8 -13.66 8.85 29.09
N SER A 9 -12.86 9.32 30.05
CA SER A 9 -12.80 10.73 30.46
C SER A 9 -11.64 11.52 29.84
N ARG A 10 -10.77 10.87 29.04
CA ARG A 10 -9.59 11.49 28.45
C ARG A 10 -9.81 11.84 26.98
N ARG A 11 -9.70 13.12 26.65
CA ARG A 11 -9.69 13.60 25.27
C ARG A 11 -8.27 13.54 24.70
N HIS A 12 -8.10 12.78 23.63
CA HIS A 12 -6.86 12.72 22.85
C HIS A 12 -7.01 13.63 21.63
N VAL A 13 -6.03 14.50 21.40
CA VAL A 13 -6.01 15.45 20.27
C VAL A 13 -4.70 15.28 19.52
N PHE A 14 -4.80 15.22 18.19
CA PHE A 14 -3.68 15.09 17.27
C PHE A 14 -3.54 16.39 16.48
N ALA A 15 -2.30 16.86 16.33
CA ALA A 15 -2.02 18.20 15.79
C ALA A 15 -2.34 18.32 14.30
N ASP A 16 -2.00 17.30 13.52
CA ASP A 16 -2.10 17.28 12.07
C ASP A 16 -2.37 15.85 11.54
N LEU A 17 -2.65 15.72 10.24
CA LEU A 17 -2.92 14.44 9.60
C LEU A 17 -1.72 13.49 9.70
N LYS A 18 -0.50 14.03 9.60
CA LYS A 18 0.75 13.27 9.71
C LYS A 18 0.88 12.59 11.08
N THR A 19 0.62 13.32 12.15
CA THR A 19 0.63 12.83 13.53
C THR A 19 -0.46 11.78 13.71
N LEU A 20 -1.68 12.03 13.23
CA LEU A 20 -2.77 11.08 13.32
C LEU A 20 -2.41 9.74 12.64
N LEU A 21 -1.91 9.77 11.40
CA LEU A 21 -1.51 8.58 10.66
C LEU A 21 -0.32 7.85 11.30
N ALA A 22 0.64 8.58 11.85
CA ALA A 22 1.78 7.98 12.55
C ALA A 22 1.29 7.23 13.81
N LYS A 23 0.51 7.92 14.66
CA LYS A 23 0.01 7.38 15.93
C LYS A 23 -0.99 6.24 15.75
N ALA A 24 -1.74 6.20 14.64
CA ALA A 24 -2.65 5.10 14.33
C ALA A 24 -1.94 3.81 13.86
N SER A 25 -0.64 3.86 13.54
CA SER A 25 0.11 2.70 13.06
C SER A 25 0.27 1.62 14.13
N PRO A 26 0.30 0.32 13.75
CA PRO A 26 0.76 -0.74 14.64
C PRO A 26 2.17 -0.46 15.17
N ALA A 27 2.51 -0.94 16.37
CA ALA A 27 3.85 -0.77 16.93
C ALA A 27 4.93 -1.30 15.98
N ARG A 28 5.84 -0.40 15.57
CA ARG A 28 7.00 -0.70 14.73
C ARG A 28 8.23 -0.01 15.30
N SER A 29 9.36 -0.71 15.32
CA SER A 29 10.62 -0.17 15.87
C SER A 29 11.11 1.06 15.12
N GLY A 30 10.92 1.14 13.80
CA GLY A 30 11.29 2.31 13.01
C GLY A 30 10.53 3.57 13.42
N ASP A 31 9.22 3.47 13.64
CA ASP A 31 8.38 4.60 14.06
C ASP A 31 8.71 5.04 15.49
N GLN A 32 9.12 4.11 16.34
CA GLN A 32 9.62 4.41 17.69
C GLN A 32 10.95 5.15 17.65
N LEU A 33 11.91 4.69 16.83
CA LEU A 33 13.21 5.35 16.65
C LEU A 33 13.07 6.75 16.05
N ALA A 34 12.09 6.95 15.16
CA ALA A 34 11.76 8.25 14.59
C ALA A 34 10.96 9.16 15.56
N GLY A 35 10.56 8.66 16.74
CA GLY A 35 9.82 9.44 17.73
C GLY A 35 8.36 9.74 17.37
N ILE A 36 7.79 9.05 16.37
CA ILE A 36 6.45 9.32 15.84
C ILE A 36 5.40 8.29 16.29
N ALA A 37 5.83 7.15 16.84
CA ALA A 37 4.93 6.11 17.34
C ALA A 37 4.05 6.61 18.50
N ALA A 38 2.89 5.99 18.68
CA ALA A 38 2.05 6.23 19.86
C ALA A 38 2.79 5.81 21.15
N ALA A 39 2.68 6.64 22.19
CA ALA A 39 3.29 6.44 23.50
C ALA A 39 2.60 5.33 24.29
N SER A 40 1.32 5.03 23.98
CA SER A 40 0.58 3.93 24.59
C SER A 40 -0.40 3.28 23.61
N GLU A 41 -0.87 2.07 23.95
CA GLU A 41 -1.95 1.41 23.20
C GLU A 41 -3.27 2.19 23.26
N GLU A 42 -3.53 2.91 24.37
CA GLU A 42 -4.70 3.78 24.51
C GLU A 42 -4.64 4.94 23.50
N GLU A 43 -3.50 5.64 23.41
CA GLU A 43 -3.31 6.73 22.43
C GLU A 43 -3.42 6.19 20.99
N ARG A 44 -2.86 5.01 20.72
CA ARG A 44 -2.98 4.36 19.41
C ARG A 44 -4.44 4.05 19.07
N MET A 45 -5.21 3.53 20.03
CA MET A 45 -6.61 3.24 19.79
C MET A 45 -7.41 4.52 19.58
N ALA A 46 -7.15 5.57 20.38
CA ALA A 46 -7.77 6.88 20.17
C ALA A 46 -7.45 7.45 18.78
N ALA A 47 -6.20 7.31 18.32
CA ALA A 47 -5.78 7.71 16.97
C ALA A 47 -6.51 6.91 15.88
N ARG A 48 -6.65 5.58 16.06
CA ARG A 48 -7.40 4.73 15.12
C ARG A 48 -8.88 5.09 15.05
N MET A 49 -9.49 5.43 16.19
CA MET A 49 -10.89 5.88 16.23
C MET A 49 -11.04 7.24 15.54
N ALA A 50 -10.19 8.22 15.85
CA ALA A 50 -10.18 9.52 15.16
C ALA A 50 -9.94 9.37 13.65
N LEU A 51 -9.06 8.44 13.24
CA LEU A 51 -8.80 8.15 11.84
C LEU A 51 -10.00 7.49 11.16
N ALA A 52 -10.73 6.62 11.86
CA ALA A 52 -11.91 5.96 11.33
C ALA A 52 -13.02 6.95 10.95
N ASP A 53 -13.16 8.04 11.71
CA ASP A 53 -14.18 9.08 11.49
C ASP A 53 -13.76 10.13 10.43
N LEU A 54 -12.53 10.05 9.90
CA LEU A 54 -12.02 11.02 8.93
C LEU A 54 -12.64 10.79 7.55
N PRO A 55 -13.25 11.81 6.89
CA PRO A 55 -13.73 11.69 5.52
C PRO A 55 -12.59 11.43 4.53
N LEU A 56 -12.79 10.52 3.55
CA LEU A 56 -11.76 10.22 2.54
C LEU A 56 -11.35 11.47 1.75
N ARG A 57 -12.30 12.34 1.40
CA ARG A 57 -12.02 13.58 0.67
C ARG A 57 -10.98 14.48 1.35
N HIS A 58 -10.81 14.38 2.67
CA HIS A 58 -9.82 15.18 3.41
C HIS A 58 -8.39 14.93 2.92
N PHE A 59 -8.09 13.72 2.43
CA PHE A 59 -6.78 13.38 1.86
C PHE A 59 -6.48 14.09 0.52
N LEU A 60 -7.50 14.69 -0.11
CA LEU A 60 -7.34 15.50 -1.32
C LEU A 60 -7.14 16.99 -0.98
N ASP A 61 -7.61 17.42 0.19
CA ASP A 61 -7.52 18.81 0.66
C ASP A 61 -6.21 19.07 1.43
N GLU A 62 -5.70 18.07 2.16
CA GLU A 62 -4.48 18.17 2.99
C GLU A 62 -3.45 17.12 2.57
N ALA A 63 -2.37 17.56 1.91
CA ALA A 63 -1.25 16.70 1.55
C ALA A 63 -0.27 16.51 2.72
N LEU A 64 0.22 15.28 2.93
CA LEU A 64 1.22 14.96 3.97
C LEU A 64 2.58 15.61 3.71
N VAL A 65 2.93 15.75 2.43
CA VAL A 65 4.10 16.48 1.95
C VAL A 65 3.57 17.54 0.99
N PRO A 66 4.01 18.81 1.09
CA PRO A 66 3.47 19.87 0.22
C PRO A 66 3.68 19.58 -1.26
N TYR A 67 2.64 19.83 -2.07
CA TYR A 67 2.62 19.60 -3.52
C TYR A 67 3.79 20.28 -4.25
N GLU A 68 4.11 21.51 -3.84
CA GLU A 68 5.18 22.31 -4.45
C GLU A 68 6.57 21.73 -4.16
N ALA A 69 6.72 21.04 -3.02
CA ALA A 69 7.99 20.55 -2.51
C ALA A 69 8.32 19.11 -2.94
N ASP A 70 7.37 18.35 -3.51
CA ASP A 70 7.55 16.91 -3.76
C ASP A 70 6.91 16.43 -5.07
N GLU A 71 7.74 15.84 -5.96
CA GLU A 71 7.31 15.32 -7.26
C GLU A 71 6.38 14.12 -7.14
N VAL A 72 6.52 13.29 -6.11
CA VAL A 72 5.68 12.12 -5.90
C VAL A 72 4.25 12.53 -5.53
N THR A 73 4.13 13.52 -4.64
CA THR A 73 2.84 14.13 -4.29
C THR A 73 2.17 14.72 -5.52
N ARG A 74 2.92 15.43 -6.39
CA ARG A 74 2.37 15.91 -7.67
C ARG A 74 1.83 14.80 -8.53
N LEU A 75 2.61 13.73 -8.72
CA LEU A 75 2.18 12.56 -9.50
C LEU A 75 0.91 11.92 -8.92
N ILE A 76 0.79 11.81 -7.60
CA ILE A 76 -0.38 11.24 -6.93
C ILE A 76 -1.62 12.13 -7.15
N VAL A 77 -1.49 13.43 -6.92
CA VAL A 77 -2.60 14.38 -7.02
C VAL A 77 -3.03 14.56 -8.48
N ASP A 78 -2.09 14.75 -9.40
CA ASP A 78 -2.37 14.96 -10.82
C ASP A 78 -2.88 13.69 -11.51
N GLY A 79 -2.55 12.52 -10.96
CA GLY A 79 -3.01 11.21 -11.42
C GLY A 79 -4.36 10.76 -10.85
N HIS A 80 -4.94 11.52 -9.91
CA HIS A 80 -6.19 11.16 -9.25
C HIS A 80 -7.40 11.36 -10.18
N ASP A 81 -8.24 10.33 -10.30
CA ASP A 81 -9.48 10.38 -11.09
C ASP A 81 -10.71 10.65 -10.19
N ALA A 82 -11.26 11.86 -10.31
CA ALA A 82 -12.44 12.28 -9.56
C ALA A 82 -13.71 11.48 -9.90
N ALA A 83 -13.85 10.99 -11.13
CA ALA A 83 -15.01 10.19 -11.53
C ALA A 83 -14.94 8.79 -10.91
N ALA A 84 -13.74 8.18 -10.87
CA ALA A 84 -13.50 6.92 -10.17
C ALA A 84 -13.72 7.03 -8.65
N PHE A 85 -13.47 8.20 -8.07
CA PHE A 85 -13.64 8.46 -6.63
C PHE A 85 -15.11 8.72 -6.22
N ALA A 86 -15.99 9.05 -7.16
CA ALA A 86 -17.35 9.52 -6.88
C ALA A 86 -18.17 8.55 -6.00
N ASP A 87 -18.04 7.24 -6.21
CA ASP A 87 -18.78 6.22 -5.48
C ASP A 87 -18.37 6.11 -3.99
N ILE A 88 -17.16 6.55 -3.65
CA ILE A 88 -16.60 6.43 -2.30
C ILE A 88 -16.32 7.79 -1.63
N THR A 89 -16.57 8.90 -2.32
CA THR A 89 -16.22 10.25 -1.84
C THR A 89 -16.88 10.65 -0.52
N SER A 90 -18.08 10.14 -0.24
CA SER A 90 -18.82 10.45 0.98
C SER A 90 -18.39 9.61 2.18
N LEU A 91 -17.59 8.57 1.95
CA LEU A 91 -17.19 7.65 3.00
C LEU A 91 -16.10 8.25 3.90
N THR A 92 -16.19 7.88 5.17
CA THR A 92 -15.07 7.96 6.12
C THR A 92 -14.08 6.81 5.90
N VAL A 93 -12.87 6.89 6.48
CA VAL A 93 -11.89 5.79 6.40
C VAL A 93 -12.45 4.50 7.01
N GLY A 94 -13.23 4.61 8.09
CA GLY A 94 -13.89 3.47 8.73
C GLY A 94 -14.95 2.83 7.83
N GLU A 95 -15.79 3.65 7.19
CA GLU A 95 -16.78 3.16 6.22
C GLU A 95 -16.11 2.59 4.97
N PHE A 96 -15.00 3.18 4.52
CA PHE A 96 -14.21 2.65 3.42
C PHE A 96 -13.64 1.28 3.72
N ARG A 97 -13.16 1.03 4.96
CA ARG A 97 -12.79 -0.32 5.41
C ARG A 97 -13.96 -1.29 5.25
N ASN A 98 -15.16 -0.89 5.68
CA ASN A 98 -16.33 -1.75 5.59
C ASN A 98 -16.72 -2.00 4.13
N TRP A 99 -16.71 -0.96 3.29
CA TRP A 99 -16.95 -1.06 1.85
C TRP A 99 -15.98 -2.02 1.17
N LEU A 100 -14.68 -1.98 1.50
CA LEU A 100 -13.69 -2.94 1.00
C LEU A 100 -13.98 -4.38 1.43
N LEU A 101 -14.65 -4.60 2.56
CA LEU A 101 -14.96 -5.92 3.11
C LEU A 101 -16.27 -6.51 2.58
N LEU A 102 -17.21 -5.69 2.09
CA LEU A 102 -18.49 -6.13 1.50
C LEU A 102 -18.31 -7.20 0.41
N HIS A 103 -19.23 -8.15 0.33
CA HIS A 103 -19.15 -9.23 -0.65
C HIS A 103 -19.31 -8.71 -2.09
N GLU A 104 -20.15 -7.68 -2.24
CA GLU A 104 -20.52 -7.00 -3.48
C GLU A 104 -19.38 -6.15 -4.05
N THR A 105 -18.45 -5.70 -3.19
CA THR A 105 -17.24 -4.99 -3.61
C THR A 105 -16.22 -5.99 -4.14
N ASP A 106 -16.40 -6.39 -5.40
CA ASP A 106 -15.57 -7.37 -6.09
C ASP A 106 -14.34 -6.75 -6.78
N GLY A 107 -13.58 -7.59 -7.49
CA GLY A 107 -12.35 -7.16 -8.16
C GLY A 107 -12.54 -6.14 -9.29
N GLU A 108 -13.73 -6.09 -9.91
CA GLU A 108 -14.07 -5.14 -10.97
C GLU A 108 -14.52 -3.80 -10.39
N VAL A 109 -15.31 -3.82 -9.32
CA VAL A 109 -15.65 -2.61 -8.55
C VAL A 109 -14.36 -1.94 -8.05
N LEU A 110 -13.46 -2.73 -7.44
CA LEU A 110 -12.16 -2.23 -6.99
C LEU A 110 -11.29 -1.73 -8.14
N ALA A 111 -11.36 -2.34 -9.33
CA ALA A 111 -10.62 -1.88 -10.49
C ALA A 111 -11.04 -0.48 -10.93
N ARG A 112 -12.36 -0.23 -10.93
CA ARG A 112 -12.94 1.06 -11.33
C ARG A 112 -12.65 2.15 -10.31
N ALA A 113 -12.69 1.85 -9.02
CA ALA A 113 -12.41 2.82 -7.97
C ALA A 113 -10.91 3.12 -7.79
N ALA A 114 -10.01 2.20 -8.18
CA ALA A 114 -8.58 2.31 -7.93
C ALA A 114 -7.92 3.64 -8.37
N PRO A 115 -8.24 4.23 -9.54
CA PRO A 115 -7.68 5.52 -9.95
C PRO A 115 -8.09 6.71 -9.05
N GLY A 116 -9.17 6.57 -8.29
CA GLY A 116 -9.63 7.56 -7.30
C GLY A 116 -9.10 7.33 -5.88
N ILE A 117 -8.28 6.30 -5.65
CA ILE A 117 -7.76 5.98 -4.31
C ILE A 117 -6.30 6.42 -4.23
N THR A 118 -6.00 7.41 -3.39
CA THR A 118 -4.62 7.85 -3.15
C THR A 118 -3.86 6.87 -2.25
N PRO A 119 -2.51 6.86 -2.29
CA PRO A 119 -1.70 6.07 -1.37
C PRO A 119 -1.99 6.37 0.11
N GLU A 120 -2.31 7.61 0.45
CA GLU A 120 -2.65 8.04 1.81
C GLU A 120 -3.97 7.43 2.28
N MET A 121 -5.00 7.40 1.42
CA MET A 121 -6.27 6.73 1.73
C MET A 121 -6.06 5.22 1.93
N ALA A 122 -5.26 4.59 1.07
CA ALA A 122 -4.91 3.17 1.18
C ALA A 122 -4.10 2.88 2.46
N ALA A 123 -3.15 3.75 2.81
CA ALA A 123 -2.39 3.64 4.04
C ALA A 123 -3.29 3.82 5.27
N ALA A 124 -4.18 4.82 5.28
CA ALA A 124 -5.12 5.08 6.37
C ALA A 124 -6.00 3.86 6.66
N VAL A 125 -6.64 3.30 5.63
CA VAL A 125 -7.53 2.14 5.82
C VAL A 125 -6.76 0.89 6.27
N SER A 126 -5.54 0.68 5.77
CA SER A 126 -4.70 -0.46 6.18
C SER A 126 -4.35 -0.43 7.67
N LYS A 127 -4.21 0.76 8.27
CA LYS A 127 -3.95 0.92 9.71
C LYS A 127 -5.13 0.50 10.57
N LEU A 128 -6.35 0.54 10.03
CA LEU A 128 -7.58 0.12 10.72
C LEU A 128 -7.86 -1.38 10.59
N MET A 129 -7.22 -2.07 9.66
CA MET A 129 -7.47 -3.48 9.36
C MET A 129 -6.69 -4.44 10.27
N ARG A 130 -7.29 -5.60 10.52
CA ARG A 130 -6.58 -6.77 11.08
C ARG A 130 -5.92 -7.56 9.95
N ASN A 131 -5.03 -8.49 10.30
CA ASN A 131 -4.36 -9.34 9.30
C ASN A 131 -5.35 -10.11 8.41
N GLN A 132 -6.46 -10.59 8.97
CA GLN A 132 -7.50 -11.29 8.20
C GLN A 132 -8.20 -10.37 7.20
N ASP A 133 -8.53 -9.14 7.61
CA ASP A 133 -9.12 -8.13 6.73
C ASP A 133 -8.17 -7.81 5.56
N LEU A 134 -6.89 -7.60 5.85
CA LEU A 134 -5.86 -7.32 4.83
C LEU A 134 -5.77 -8.48 3.81
N ILE A 135 -5.77 -9.72 4.28
CA ILE A 135 -5.74 -10.91 3.42
C ILE A 135 -7.02 -11.01 2.58
N ALA A 136 -8.18 -10.79 3.20
CA ALA A 136 -9.48 -10.90 2.54
C ALA A 136 -9.64 -9.86 1.42
N VAL A 137 -9.29 -8.60 1.69
CA VAL A 137 -9.36 -7.51 0.71
C VAL A 137 -8.32 -7.71 -0.39
N ALA A 138 -7.07 -8.05 -0.05
CA ALA A 138 -6.04 -8.30 -1.05
C ALA A 138 -6.40 -9.45 -2.01
N ARG A 139 -7.16 -10.45 -1.55
CA ARG A 139 -7.62 -11.57 -2.39
C ARG A 139 -8.62 -11.14 -3.47
N LYS A 140 -9.38 -10.06 -3.26
CA LYS A 140 -10.42 -9.58 -4.20
C LYS A 140 -9.81 -8.97 -5.46
N ARG A 141 -8.70 -8.23 -5.33
CA ARG A 141 -8.05 -7.54 -6.45
C ARG A 141 -6.86 -8.33 -6.95
N ARG A 142 -6.98 -8.86 -8.17
CA ARG A 142 -5.86 -9.53 -8.87
C ARG A 142 -5.13 -8.52 -9.73
N VAL A 143 -3.81 -8.46 -9.59
CA VAL A 143 -2.94 -7.64 -10.43
C VAL A 143 -2.11 -8.58 -11.30
N VAL A 144 -2.43 -8.63 -12.59
CA VAL A 144 -1.73 -9.46 -13.58
C VAL A 144 -0.85 -8.58 -14.42
N THR A 145 0.45 -8.88 -14.46
CA THR A 145 1.42 -8.17 -15.29
C THR A 145 2.16 -9.15 -16.19
N ARG A 146 2.60 -8.66 -17.36
CA ARG A 146 3.32 -9.47 -18.34
C ARG A 146 4.58 -8.75 -18.81
N PHE A 147 5.69 -9.48 -18.79
CA PHE A 147 6.90 -9.15 -19.52
C PHE A 147 7.28 -10.37 -20.38
N ARG A 148 8.37 -11.08 -20.04
CA ARG A 148 8.67 -12.40 -20.61
C ARG A 148 7.66 -13.46 -20.15
N ASN A 149 7.32 -13.43 -18.87
CA ASN A 149 6.32 -14.30 -18.25
C ASN A 149 5.15 -13.46 -17.72
N THR A 150 4.01 -14.11 -17.53
CA THR A 150 2.82 -13.51 -16.89
C THR A 150 2.78 -13.87 -15.41
N ILE A 151 2.73 -12.87 -14.53
CA ILE A 151 2.69 -13.01 -13.07
C ILE A 151 1.34 -12.53 -12.55
N GLY A 152 0.83 -13.16 -11.48
CA GLY A 152 -0.40 -12.74 -10.80
C GLY A 152 -1.65 -13.54 -11.16
N LEU A 153 -1.51 -14.58 -12.00
CA LEU A 153 -2.59 -15.49 -12.35
C LEU A 153 -3.03 -16.35 -11.14
N PRO A 154 -4.32 -16.73 -11.05
CA PRO A 154 -4.83 -17.55 -9.95
C PRO A 154 -4.15 -18.92 -9.91
N GLY A 155 -3.93 -19.43 -8.69
CA GLY A 155 -3.28 -20.73 -8.47
C GLY A 155 -1.77 -20.75 -8.77
N ARG A 156 -1.14 -19.59 -9.02
CA ARG A 156 0.30 -19.50 -9.31
C ARG A 156 1.04 -18.67 -8.27
N LEU A 157 2.13 -19.21 -7.75
CA LEU A 157 3.10 -18.49 -6.93
C LEU A 157 4.38 -18.30 -7.73
N SER A 158 4.90 -17.07 -7.77
CA SER A 158 6.13 -16.71 -8.49
C SER A 158 7.22 -16.31 -7.52
N VAL A 159 8.41 -16.89 -7.66
CA VAL A 159 9.57 -16.64 -6.79
C VAL A 159 10.66 -15.91 -7.57
N ARG A 160 11.36 -14.98 -6.91
CA ARG A 160 12.54 -14.31 -7.46
C ARG A 160 13.79 -15.07 -7.01
N LEU A 161 14.63 -15.48 -7.96
CA LEU A 161 15.99 -15.93 -7.66
C LEU A 161 16.90 -14.70 -7.57
N SER A 162 17.47 -14.47 -6.39
CA SER A 162 18.40 -13.38 -6.12
C SER A 162 19.73 -13.97 -5.62
N ALA A 163 20.70 -14.10 -6.52
CA ALA A 163 22.06 -14.48 -6.14
C ALA A 163 22.82 -13.23 -5.66
N SER A 164 23.22 -13.22 -4.39
CA SER A 164 24.08 -12.19 -3.82
C SER A 164 25.40 -12.84 -3.40
N THR A 165 26.38 -12.85 -4.30
CA THR A 165 27.75 -13.26 -3.98
C THR A 165 28.58 -11.99 -3.71
N PRO A 166 29.46 -11.97 -2.69
CA PRO A 166 30.38 -10.87 -2.47
C PRO A 166 31.21 -10.55 -3.73
N PRO A 167 31.53 -9.27 -3.98
CA PRO A 167 32.33 -8.87 -5.14
C PRO A 167 33.73 -9.50 -5.08
N GLY A 168 34.18 -10.08 -6.20
CA GLY A 168 35.50 -10.70 -6.34
C GLY A 168 35.50 -12.24 -6.37
N THR A 169 34.38 -12.89 -6.04
CA THR A 169 34.30 -14.37 -6.07
C THR A 169 33.67 -14.84 -7.39
N ILE A 170 34.49 -15.08 -8.42
CA ILE A 170 34.05 -15.68 -9.70
C ILE A 170 33.97 -17.22 -9.61
N SER A 171 34.27 -17.82 -8.45
CA SER A 171 34.45 -19.28 -8.32
C SER A 171 33.16 -20.10 -8.19
N ALA A 172 32.00 -19.55 -8.52
CA ALA A 172 30.77 -20.32 -8.62
C ALA A 172 30.04 -19.88 -9.89
N PRO A 173 29.89 -20.73 -10.93
CA PRO A 173 28.94 -20.43 -12.00
C PRO A 173 27.57 -20.18 -11.35
N PRO A 174 26.70 -19.33 -11.92
CA PRO A 174 25.35 -19.09 -11.38
C PRO A 174 24.53 -20.39 -11.19
N SER A 175 24.94 -21.48 -11.84
CA SER A 175 24.44 -22.84 -11.64
C SER A 175 24.79 -23.48 -10.29
N ALA A 176 25.77 -22.99 -9.53
CA ALA A 176 26.16 -23.58 -8.24
C ALA A 176 25.33 -23.06 -7.05
N SER A 177 24.77 -21.85 -7.15
CA SER A 177 23.74 -21.36 -6.22
C SER A 177 22.33 -21.88 -6.54
N THR A 178 22.19 -22.55 -7.69
CA THR A 178 20.99 -23.26 -8.09
C THR A 178 21.19 -24.75 -7.75
N PRO A 179 20.50 -25.33 -6.75
CA PRO A 179 20.72 -26.73 -6.42
C PRO A 179 20.47 -27.62 -7.65
N PRO A 180 21.30 -28.65 -7.90
CA PRO A 180 21.04 -29.64 -8.95
C PRO A 180 19.75 -30.39 -8.57
N GLY A 181 18.67 -30.08 -9.28
CA GLY A 181 17.31 -30.44 -8.86
C GLY A 181 16.22 -29.42 -9.25
N THR A 182 16.56 -28.36 -9.99
CA THR A 182 15.64 -27.41 -10.63
C THR A 182 14.83 -28.03 -11.78
N ILE A 183 14.18 -29.17 -11.51
CA ILE A 183 13.03 -29.68 -12.27
C ILE A 183 11.72 -29.06 -11.72
N SER A 184 11.74 -28.39 -10.57
CA SER A 184 10.62 -27.56 -10.07
C SER A 184 10.82 -26.08 -10.43
N ALA A 185 10.57 -25.75 -11.70
CA ALA A 185 10.60 -24.42 -12.34
C ALA A 185 10.60 -23.18 -11.42
N PRO A 186 11.75 -22.57 -11.08
CA PRO A 186 11.78 -21.33 -10.31
C PRO A 186 12.45 -20.22 -11.14
N SER A 187 11.75 -19.61 -12.09
CA SER A 187 12.12 -18.25 -12.56
C SER A 187 11.01 -17.60 -13.37
N SER A 188 9.89 -17.28 -12.71
CA SER A 188 8.90 -16.39 -13.32
C SER A 188 9.12 -14.91 -12.98
N ARG A 189 9.83 -14.58 -11.89
CA ARG A 189 10.29 -13.21 -11.59
C ARG A 189 11.75 -13.02 -11.98
N CYS A 190 12.03 -11.90 -12.66
CA CYS A 190 13.31 -11.58 -13.30
C CYS A 190 14.53 -11.92 -12.41
N CYS A 191 15.39 -12.82 -12.90
CA CYS A 191 16.73 -13.02 -12.34
C CYS A 191 17.50 -11.70 -12.46
N SER A 192 17.96 -11.19 -11.32
CA SER A 192 18.99 -10.14 -11.17
C SER A 192 19.06 -9.09 -12.31
N CYS A 193 18.14 -8.12 -12.30
CA CYS A 193 18.42 -6.80 -12.86
C CYS A 193 18.26 -5.79 -11.72
N TRP A 194 19.39 -5.31 -11.20
CA TRP A 194 19.47 -4.14 -10.35
C TRP A 194 19.24 -2.91 -11.24
N MET A 195 18.03 -2.36 -11.22
CA MET A 195 17.76 -0.94 -11.43
C MET A 195 16.29 -0.67 -11.16
N THR A 196 16.07 0.08 -10.09
CA THR A 196 15.03 1.11 -9.93
C THR A 196 13.77 0.92 -10.78
N CYS A 197 12.80 0.19 -10.22
CA CYS A 197 11.43 0.17 -10.76
C CYS A 197 10.46 0.40 -9.60
N ALA A 198 10.56 1.59 -9.02
CA ALA A 198 9.54 2.21 -8.19
C ALA A 198 8.91 3.34 -9.00
N CYS A 199 8.16 2.97 -10.04
CA CYS A 199 7.22 3.82 -10.77
C CYS A 199 6.35 2.87 -11.60
N VAL A 200 5.33 2.30 -10.96
CA VAL A 200 4.30 1.50 -11.63
C VAL A 200 3.10 2.41 -11.85
N THR A 201 3.17 3.19 -12.92
CA THR A 201 1.99 3.66 -13.66
C THR A 201 2.48 4.25 -14.98
N THR A 202 1.84 3.82 -16.09
CA THR A 202 2.06 4.23 -17.49
C THR A 202 3.27 3.63 -18.24
N CYS A 203 3.03 2.47 -18.86
CA CYS A 203 3.66 2.16 -20.14
C CYS A 203 2.56 1.61 -21.07
N PRO A 204 2.17 2.35 -22.13
CA PRO A 204 1.11 1.92 -23.03
C PRO A 204 1.59 0.78 -23.95
N PRO A 205 0.69 -0.09 -24.43
CA PRO A 205 1.07 -1.20 -25.29
C PRO A 205 1.23 -0.70 -26.72
N SER A 206 2.41 -0.22 -27.10
CA SER A 206 2.73 -0.05 -28.52
C SER A 206 4.23 -0.19 -28.78
N ARG A 207 4.64 -1.38 -29.23
CA ARG A 207 5.24 -1.62 -30.55
C ARG A 207 5.78 -3.05 -30.58
N ALA A 208 5.26 -3.81 -31.53
CA ALA A 208 5.81 -5.07 -31.97
C ALA A 208 7.18 -4.82 -32.63
N CYS A 209 8.18 -5.59 -32.20
CA CYS A 209 9.24 -6.21 -32.98
C CYS A 209 9.93 -7.24 -32.06
#